data_AF-A0A447TI95-F1
#
_entry.id   AF-A0A447TI95-F1
#
_cell.length_a   1.000
_cell.length_b   1.000
_cell.length_c   1.000
_cell.angle_alpha   90.00
_cell.angle_beta   90.00
_cell.angle_gamma   90.00
#
_symmetry.space_group_name_H-M   'P 1'
#
loop_
_entity.id
_entity.type
_entity.pdbx_description
1 polymer ?
#
loop_
_entity_poly.entity_id
_entity_poly.type
_entity_poly.pdbx_seq_one_letter_code
_entity_poly.pdbx_strand_id
1 'polypeptide(L)'
;MPKLEIVPLTSAQTETRLPELAALLHACVQGGASIHFVQPFSIEQAAAFWRDKTLPGIAHGGRVLLAALLDGELAGSVQLDYDTRPTSLTAPRHAS
;
A
#
# COMPACT_ATOMS: atom_id res chain seq x y z
N MET A 1 -17.47 1.92 -23.70
CA MET A 1 -17.55 1.22 -22.41
C MET A 1 -16.24 1.50 -21.69
N PRO A 2 -16.27 1.94 -20.42
CA PRO A 2 -15.04 2.20 -19.68
C PRO A 2 -14.26 0.89 -19.50
N LYS A 3 -12.93 0.97 -19.62
CA LYS A 3 -12.04 -0.18 -19.51
C LYS A 3 -11.42 -0.20 -18.11
N LEU A 4 -11.74 -1.22 -17.33
CA LEU A 4 -11.12 -1.46 -16.03
C LEU A 4 -10.03 -2.53 -16.15
N GLU A 5 -8.82 -2.20 -15.71
CA GLU A 5 -7.68 -3.11 -15.68
C GLU A 5 -7.10 -3.19 -14.27
N ILE A 6 -6.78 -4.39 -13.80
CA ILE A 6 -6.05 -4.60 -12.55
C ILE A 6 -4.64 -5.05 -12.89
N VAL A 7 -3.65 -4.25 -12.50
CA VAL A 7 -2.25 -4.51 -12.85
C VAL A 7 -1.37 -4.45 -11.59
N PRO A 8 -0.37 -5.35 -11.46
CA PRO A 8 0.66 -5.19 -10.45
C PRO A 8 1.55 -4.01 -10.80
N LEU A 9 1.87 -3.19 -9.80
CA LEU A 9 2.85 -2.11 -9.94
C LEU A 9 4.22 -2.61 -9.49
N THR A 10 5.22 -2.40 -10.35
CA THR A 10 6.62 -2.52 -9.97
C THR A 10 7.03 -1.35 -9.05
N SER A 11 8.20 -1.45 -8.41
CA SER A 11 8.77 -0.34 -7.61
C SER A 11 8.90 0.94 -8.44
N ALA A 12 9.45 0.85 -9.65
CA ALA A 12 9.61 2.00 -10.55
C ALA A 12 8.28 2.64 -10.98
N GLN A 13 7.27 1.82 -11.27
CA GLN A 13 5.92 2.32 -11.60
C GLN A 13 5.26 2.97 -10.39
N THR A 14 5.47 2.41 -9.19
CA THR A 14 4.96 2.96 -7.94
C THR A 14 5.60 4.32 -7.64
N GLU A 15 6.90 4.46 -7.82
CA GLU A 15 7.63 5.74 -7.68
C GLU A 15 7.08 6.80 -8.64
N THR A 16 6.89 6.44 -9.91
CA THR A 16 6.38 7.36 -10.94
C THR A 16 4.95 7.82 -10.62
N ARG A 17 4.13 6.94 -10.04
CA ARG A 17 2.72 7.20 -9.71
C ARG A 17 2.50 7.68 -8.26
N LEU A 18 3.57 8.03 -7.54
CA LEU A 18 3.46 8.52 -6.15
C LEU A 18 2.43 9.66 -5.97
N PRO A 19 2.34 10.67 -6.87
CA PRO A 19 1.35 11.73 -6.73
C PRO A 19 -0.10 11.21 -6.82
N GLU A 20 -0.39 10.32 -7.79
CA GLU A 20 -1.72 9.72 -7.97
C GLU A 20 -2.09 8.84 -6.78
N LEU A 21 -1.16 8.01 -6.31
CA LEU A 21 -1.34 7.15 -5.13
C LEU A 21 -1.56 7.96 -3.85
N ALA A 22 -0.84 9.07 -3.69
CA ALA A 22 -1.03 9.98 -2.56
C ALA A 22 -2.42 10.62 -2.59
N ALA A 23 -2.86 11.11 -3.75
CA ALA A 23 -4.18 11.70 -3.92
C ALA A 23 -5.30 10.69 -3.63
N LEU A 24 -5.16 9.45 -4.14
CA LEU A 24 -6.10 8.36 -3.88
C LEU A 24 -6.18 8.05 -2.37
N LEU A 25 -5.05 7.85 -1.70
CA LEU A 25 -5.03 7.53 -0.28
C LEU A 25 -5.60 8.68 0.57
N HIS A 26 -5.25 9.92 0.24
CA HIS A 26 -5.81 11.09 0.91
C HIS A 26 -7.33 11.16 0.75
N ALA A 27 -7.85 10.98 -0.46
CA ALA A 27 -9.30 10.95 -0.72
C ALA A 27 -10.00 9.82 0.06
N CYS A 28 -9.40 8.63 0.13
CA CYS A 28 -9.94 7.50 0.91
C CYS A 28 -9.99 7.79 2.42
N VAL A 29 -8.95 8.43 2.98
CA VAL A 29 -8.91 8.81 4.42
C VAL A 29 -9.93 9.91 4.73
N GLN A 30 -10.08 10.90 3.84
CA GLN A 30 -11.11 11.93 3.98
C GLN A 30 -12.53 11.35 3.86
N GLY A 31 -12.72 10.33 3.03
CA GLY A 31 -13.98 9.60 2.88
C GLY A 31 -14.30 8.60 4.01
N GLY A 32 -13.50 8.54 5.08
CA GLY A 32 -13.75 7.68 6.24
C GLY A 32 -13.43 6.20 6.05
N ALA A 33 -12.78 5.81 4.94
CA ALA A 33 -12.50 4.42 4.62
C ALA A 33 -11.30 3.81 5.38
N SER A 34 -10.63 4.57 6.25
CA SER A 34 -9.38 4.16 6.89
C SER A 34 -9.41 4.20 8.41
N ILE A 35 -9.53 3.02 9.02
CA ILE A 35 -9.56 2.76 10.48
C ILE A 35 -8.20 2.96 11.20
N HIS A 36 -7.13 3.35 10.51
CA HIS A 36 -5.77 3.44 11.10
C HIS A 36 -5.07 4.81 10.93
N PHE A 37 -5.64 5.75 10.17
CA PHE A 37 -5.04 7.08 10.00
C PHE A 37 -5.70 8.07 10.95
N VAL A 38 -4.90 8.70 11.81
CA VAL A 38 -5.34 9.75 12.72
C VAL A 38 -5.35 11.07 11.95
N GLN A 39 -6.49 11.76 11.92
CA GLN A 39 -6.58 13.08 11.30
C GLN A 39 -5.89 14.15 12.15
N PRO A 40 -5.34 15.23 11.55
CA PRO A 40 -5.33 15.53 10.10
C PRO A 40 -4.30 14.69 9.32
N PHE A 41 -4.69 14.23 8.13
CA PHE A 41 -3.87 13.45 7.22
C PHE A 41 -3.63 14.24 5.93
N SER A 42 -2.41 14.75 5.74
CA SER A 42 -2.04 15.60 4.61
C SER A 42 -1.64 14.79 3.37
N ILE A 43 -1.60 15.45 2.21
CA ILE A 43 -1.16 14.82 0.96
C ILE A 43 0.33 14.41 1.01
N GLU A 44 1.16 15.16 1.74
CA GLU A 44 2.57 14.86 1.96
C GLU A 44 2.74 13.60 2.83
N GLN A 45 1.89 13.43 3.85
CA GLN A 45 1.86 12.22 4.67
C GLN A 45 1.40 11.01 3.85
N ALA A 46 0.45 11.20 2.92
CA ALA A 46 0.05 10.16 1.99
C ALA A 46 1.20 9.75 1.06
N ALA A 47 1.91 10.71 0.47
CA ALA A 47 3.08 10.44 -0.36
C ALA A 47 4.21 9.77 0.43
N ALA A 48 4.48 10.23 1.66
CA ALA A 48 5.46 9.64 2.55
C ALA A 48 5.11 8.20 2.94
N PHE A 49 3.83 7.88 3.15
CA PHE A 49 3.40 6.50 3.39
C PHE A 49 3.77 5.58 2.23
N TRP A 50 3.44 5.96 1.00
CA TRP A 50 3.79 5.15 -0.18
C TRP A 50 5.30 5.01 -0.36
N ARG A 51 6.03 6.12 -0.21
CA ARG A 51 7.48 6.15 -0.37
C ARG A 51 8.23 5.37 0.71
N ASP A 52 7.86 5.56 1.97
CA ASP A 52 8.66 5.11 3.11
C ASP A 52 8.17 3.76 3.66
N LYS A 53 6.90 3.40 3.45
CA LYS A 53 6.32 2.13 3.95
C LYS A 53 6.03 1.12 2.85
N THR A 54 5.60 1.56 1.67
CA THR A 54 5.17 0.63 0.61
C THR A 54 6.30 0.28 -0.35
N LEU A 55 7.04 1.27 -0.86
CA LEU A 55 8.11 1.04 -1.85
C LEU A 55 9.17 0.04 -1.39
N PRO A 56 9.71 0.10 -0.15
CA PRO A 56 10.71 -0.87 0.28
C PRO A 56 10.18 -2.30 0.24
N GLY A 57 8.93 -2.53 0.69
CA GLY A 57 8.32 -3.86 0.67
C GLY A 57 8.13 -4.41 -0.74
N ILE A 58 7.79 -3.55 -1.71
CA ILE A 58 7.70 -3.94 -3.13
C ILE A 58 9.09 -4.25 -3.68
N ALA A 59 10.07 -3.38 -3.42
CA ALA A 59 11.44 -3.53 -3.92
C ALA A 59 12.12 -4.80 -3.38
N HIS A 60 11.83 -5.19 -2.13
CA HIS A 60 12.34 -6.41 -1.50
C HIS A 60 11.51 -7.66 -1.81
N GLY A 61 10.41 -7.54 -2.56
CA GLY A 61 9.54 -8.67 -2.88
C GLY A 61 8.80 -9.26 -1.69
N GLY A 62 8.61 -8.49 -0.61
CA GLY A 62 7.78 -8.86 0.54
C GLY A 62 6.33 -8.35 0.44
N ARG A 63 6.07 -7.47 -0.53
CA ARG A 63 4.77 -6.84 -0.75
C ARG A 63 4.43 -6.76 -2.23
N VAL A 64 3.18 -6.99 -2.56
CA VAL A 64 2.61 -6.72 -3.89
C VAL A 64 1.63 -5.56 -3.79
N LEU A 65 1.74 -4.62 -4.72
CA LEU A 65 0.80 -3.53 -4.91
C LEU A 65 0.06 -3.74 -6.22
N LEU A 66 -1.26 -3.82 -6.15
CA LEU A 66 -2.15 -3.86 -7.31
C LEU A 66 -2.79 -2.49 -7.49
N ALA A 67 -2.83 -2.00 -8.73
CA ALA A 67 -3.55 -0.81 -9.13
C ALA A 67 -4.76 -1.18 -9.97
N ALA A 68 -5.89 -0.54 -9.70
CA ALA A 68 -7.06 -0.55 -10.56
C ALA A 68 -7.00 0.70 -11.45
N LEU A 69 -6.88 0.50 -12.76
CA LEU A 69 -6.86 1.56 -13.77
C LEU A 69 -8.21 1.60 -14.49
N LEU A 70 -8.88 2.74 -14.44
CA LEU A 70 -10.11 2.99 -15.21
C LEU A 70 -9.74 3.93 -16.36
N ASP A 71 -9.79 3.43 -17.59
CA ASP A 71 -9.38 4.16 -18.80
C ASP A 71 -7.94 4.72 -18.70
N GLY A 72 -7.06 4.02 -17.97
CA GLY A 72 -5.65 4.39 -17.75
C GLY A 72 -5.37 5.21 -16.49
N GLU A 73 -6.41 5.73 -15.84
CA GLU A 73 -6.32 6.54 -14.62
C GLU A 73 -6.45 5.69 -13.36
N LEU A 74 -5.68 6.01 -12.32
CA LEU A 74 -5.70 5.28 -11.06
C LEU A 74 -7.02 5.47 -10.31
N ALA A 75 -7.86 4.44 -10.31
CA ALA A 75 -9.15 4.43 -9.62
C ALA A 75 -9.13 3.75 -8.25
N GLY A 76 -8.09 2.96 -7.97
CA GLY A 76 -7.97 2.22 -6.71
C GLY A 76 -6.64 1.50 -6.55
N SER A 77 -6.33 1.08 -5.33
CA SER A 77 -5.12 0.32 -5.02
C SER A 77 -5.35 -0.69 -3.91
N VAL A 78 -4.71 -1.86 -4.00
CA VAL A 78 -4.71 -2.89 -2.96
C VAL A 78 -3.27 -3.31 -2.67
N GLN A 79 -2.90 -3.39 -1.40
CA GLN A 79 -1.61 -3.91 -0.95
C GLN A 79 -1.79 -5.28 -0.32
N LEU A 80 -0.94 -6.24 -0.71
CA LEU A 80 -0.81 -7.53 -0.06
C LEU A 80 0.60 -7.65 0.51
N ASP A 81 0.69 -7.67 1.83
CA ASP A 81 1.93 -7.95 2.56
C ASP A 81 1.99 -9.46 2.85
N TYR A 82 3.01 -10.13 2.35
CA TYR A 82 3.26 -11.55 2.56
C TYR A 82 4.64 -11.80 3.17
N ASP A 83 5.34 -10.73 3.58
CA ASP A 83 6.50 -10.84 4.44
C ASP A 83 6.02 -11.27 5.83
N THR A 84 5.93 -12.59 6.01
CA THR A 84 5.57 -13.19 7.29
C THR A 84 6.59 -12.76 8.33
N ARG A 85 6.17 -11.85 9.22
CA ARG A 85 6.82 -11.64 10.52
C ARG A 85 7.06 -13.04 11.11
N PRO A 86 8.31 -13.47 11.41
CA PRO A 86 8.52 -14.78 12.02
C PRO A 86 7.69 -14.81 13.30
N THR A 87 6.72 -15.73 13.35
CA THR A 87 5.96 -15.97 14.56
C THR A 87 6.96 -16.27 15.65
N SER A 88 6.89 -15.52 16.75
CA SER A 88 7.65 -15.82 17.96
C SER A 88 7.08 -17.10 18.57
N LEU A 89 7.31 -18.25 17.95
CA LEU A 89 7.20 -19.53 18.62
C LEU A 89 8.47 -19.70 19.44
N THR A 90 8.59 -18.92 20.52
CA THR A 90 9.58 -19.20 21.56
C THR A 90 9.26 -20.60 22.09
N ALA A 91 10.28 -21.45 22.00
CA ALA A 91 10.36 -22.87 22.34
C ALA A 91 9.59 -23.31 23.61
N PRO A 92 9.24 -24.60 23.73
CA PRO A 92 8.52 -25.14 24.89
C PRO A 92 9.24 -24.78 26.20
N ARG A 93 8.45 -24.33 27.19
CA ARG A 93 8.88 -24.29 28.59
C ARG A 93 9.34 -25.69 28.98
N HIS A 94 10.65 -25.93 28.95
CA HIS A 94 11.23 -27.09 29.60
C HIS A 94 10.90 -26.98 31.09
N ALA A 95 10.20 -28.02 31.55
CA ALA A 95 9.96 -28.31 32.95
C ALA A 95 11.28 -28.39 33.73
N SER A 96 11.30 -27.76 34.91
CA SER A 96 11.84 -28.30 36.16
C SER A 96 11.37 -27.41 37.30
#